data_AF-A0A4Y2Q2I9-F1
#
_entry.id   AF-A0A4Y2Q2I9-F1
#
_cell.length_a   1.000
_cell.length_b   1.000
_cell.length_c   1.000
_cell.angle_alpha   90.00
_cell.angle_beta   90.00
_cell.angle_gamma   90.00
#
_symmetry.space_group_name_H-M   'P 1'
#
loop_
_entity.id
_entity.type
_entity.pdbx_description
1 polymer ?
#
loop_
_entity_poly.entity_id
_entity_poly.type
_entity_poly.pdbx_seq_one_letter_code
_entity_poly.pdbx_strand_id
1 'polypeptide(L)'
;MAPRGCVFSPDNFCFICGEYTVKRQQRNISCFVKKVYFAYFKLKLGDQDKSWAPHKVCRRSEEDLRLRFKGKRNSFRVGIPMMWHEQQNHTTDCYFCSVDIRGFNTKNKKNIFYPNLISAIRPVPHTSDIPVPQPPSNLDHIRSVLSLHKISLLPMVVGQSSQIPPLDQN
;
A
#
# COMPACT_ATOMS: atom_id res chain seq x y z
N MET A 1 18.83 -7.66 28.09
CA MET A 1 18.75 -6.40 27.31
C MET A 1 17.59 -6.54 26.33
N ALA A 2 16.58 -5.66 26.37
CA ALA A 2 15.51 -5.71 25.37
C ALA A 2 16.10 -5.34 23.98
N PRO A 3 15.68 -6.01 22.88
CA PRO A 3 16.08 -5.62 21.53
C PRO A 3 15.76 -4.15 21.30
N ARG A 4 16.71 -3.38 20.75
CA ARG A 4 16.48 -1.97 20.37
C ARG A 4 15.66 -1.80 19.08
N GLY A 5 15.20 -2.90 18.49
CA GLY A 5 14.43 -2.91 17.26
C GLY A 5 13.60 -4.18 17.11
N CYS A 6 12.72 -4.16 16.11
CA CYS A 6 11.81 -5.26 15.83
C CYS A 6 12.53 -6.55 15.43
N VAL A 7 12.02 -7.70 15.86
CA VAL A 7 12.54 -9.03 15.44
C VAL A 7 12.41 -9.21 13.94
N PHE A 8 11.26 -8.83 13.38
CA PHE A 8 11.02 -8.82 11.95
C PHE A 8 10.86 -7.40 11.42
N SER A 9 11.33 -7.16 10.20
CA SER A 9 11.10 -5.89 9.50
C SER A 9 9.60 -5.65 9.29
N PRO A 10 9.08 -4.43 9.53
CA PRO A 10 7.70 -4.05 9.21
C PRO A 10 7.31 -4.33 7.76
N ASP A 11 8.25 -4.23 6.82
CA ASP A 11 8.03 -4.46 5.38
C ASP A 11 7.74 -5.93 5.02
N ASN A 12 7.91 -6.86 5.96
CA ASN A 12 7.43 -8.23 5.79
C ASN A 12 5.91 -8.34 5.88
N PHE A 13 5.22 -7.31 6.38
CA PHE A 13 3.79 -7.29 6.60
C PHE A 13 3.10 -6.34 5.64
N CYS A 14 1.85 -6.65 5.29
CA CYS A 14 1.06 -5.78 4.44
C CYS A 14 0.46 -4.64 5.27
N PHE A 15 0.68 -3.39 4.85
CA PHE A 15 0.08 -2.22 5.49
C PHE A 15 -1.46 -2.31 5.59
N ILE A 16 -2.15 -2.78 4.54
CA ILE A 16 -3.62 -2.79 4.50
C ILE A 16 -4.24 -3.91 5.35
N CYS A 17 -3.65 -5.12 5.34
CA CYS A 17 -4.29 -6.30 5.94
C CYS A 17 -3.51 -6.93 7.12
N GLY A 18 -2.34 -6.40 7.48
CA GLY A 18 -1.51 -6.92 8.57
C GLY A 18 -0.81 -8.26 8.28
N GLU A 19 -1.24 -9.00 7.25
CA GLU A 19 -0.71 -10.33 6.97
C GLU A 19 0.76 -10.33 6.49
N TYR A 20 1.47 -11.41 6.83
CA TYR A 20 2.79 -11.70 6.30
C TYR A 20 2.78 -11.84 4.77
N THR A 21 3.76 -11.21 4.13
CA THR A 21 3.90 -11.14 2.69
C THR A 21 5.30 -11.57 2.28
N VAL A 22 5.40 -12.71 1.60
CA VAL A 22 6.65 -13.16 0.98
C VAL A 22 7.13 -12.16 -0.07
N LYS A 23 8.45 -12.01 -0.26
CA LYS A 23 9.06 -10.98 -1.14
C LYS A 23 8.41 -10.86 -2.53
N ARG A 24 8.14 -11.98 -3.22
CA ARG A 24 7.49 -11.98 -4.56
C ARG A 24 6.09 -11.36 -4.58
N GLN A 25 5.38 -11.41 -3.45
CA GLN A 25 4.04 -10.88 -3.27
C GLN A 25 4.03 -9.46 -2.72
N GLN A 26 5.17 -8.90 -2.30
CA GLN A 26 5.25 -7.52 -1.81
C GLN A 26 5.15 -6.53 -2.98
N ARG A 27 4.56 -5.37 -2.70
CA ARG A 27 4.36 -4.27 -3.63
C ARG A 27 4.66 -2.97 -2.90
N ASN A 28 5.23 -2.02 -3.62
CA ASN A 28 5.44 -0.67 -3.11
C ASN A 28 4.11 0.08 -3.03
N ILE A 29 3.97 0.94 -2.04
CA ILE A 29 2.79 1.78 -1.88
C ILE A 29 2.88 2.95 -2.86
N SER A 30 2.33 2.73 -4.05
CA SER A 30 2.30 3.72 -5.14
C SER A 30 1.26 4.81 -4.91
N CYS A 31 1.36 5.91 -5.66
CA CYS A 31 0.33 6.96 -5.69
C CYS A 31 -1.05 6.40 -6.06
N PHE A 32 -1.10 5.40 -6.95
CA PHE A 32 -2.34 4.70 -7.28
C PHE A 32 -2.94 4.00 -6.05
N VAL A 33 -2.15 3.22 -5.30
CA VAL A 33 -2.61 2.54 -4.08
C VAL A 33 -3.16 3.54 -3.07
N LYS A 34 -2.44 4.64 -2.81
CA LYS A 34 -2.91 5.70 -1.90
C LYS A 34 -4.28 6.26 -2.32
N LYS A 35 -4.49 6.50 -3.62
CA LYS A 35 -5.76 7.01 -4.16
C LYS A 35 -6.91 6.02 -4.00
N VAL A 36 -6.72 4.77 -4.41
CA VAL A 36 -7.81 3.77 -4.32
C VAL A 36 -8.10 3.34 -2.88
N TYR A 37 -7.08 3.34 -2.01
CA TYR A 37 -7.24 3.15 -0.58
C TYR A 37 -8.12 4.25 0.03
N PHE A 38 -7.78 5.51 -0.21
CA PHE A 38 -8.59 6.65 0.27
C PHE A 38 -10.00 6.63 -0.30
N ALA A 39 -10.17 6.32 -1.58
CA ALA A 39 -11.49 6.25 -2.21
C ALA A 39 -12.40 5.21 -1.54
N TYR A 40 -11.85 4.07 -1.11
CA TYR A 40 -12.57 3.00 -0.44
C TYR A 40 -12.79 3.27 1.05
N PHE A 41 -11.71 3.40 1.82
CA PHE A 41 -11.76 3.47 3.28
C PHE A 41 -12.07 4.86 3.82
N LYS A 42 -12.01 5.91 2.99
CA LYS A 42 -12.08 7.33 3.41
C LYS A 42 -11.00 7.72 4.41
N LEU A 43 -9.91 6.95 4.47
CA LEU A 43 -8.75 7.16 5.33
C LEU A 43 -7.51 7.47 4.48
N LYS A 44 -6.69 8.42 4.93
CA LYS A 44 -5.39 8.66 4.30
C LYS A 44 -4.44 7.53 4.69
N LEU A 45 -3.67 7.02 3.72
CA LEU A 45 -2.61 6.06 3.97
C LEU A 45 -1.40 6.82 4.55
N GLY A 46 -1.34 6.88 5.89
CA GLY A 46 -0.38 7.65 6.67
C GLY A 46 0.90 6.92 7.05
N ASP A 47 1.74 7.62 7.81
CA ASP A 47 2.94 7.13 8.49
C ASP A 47 3.98 6.44 7.58
N GLN A 48 3.97 6.77 6.29
CA GLN A 48 4.90 6.21 5.31
C GLN A 48 6.32 6.80 5.38
N ASP A 49 6.52 7.79 6.24
CA ASP A 49 7.81 8.34 6.66
C ASP A 49 8.31 7.71 7.97
N LYS A 50 7.48 6.89 8.63
CA LYS A 50 7.79 6.31 9.93
C LYS A 50 8.36 4.90 9.78
N SER A 51 9.56 4.70 10.30
CA SER A 51 10.24 3.40 10.25
C SER A 51 9.48 2.27 10.97
N TRP A 52 8.61 2.60 11.92
CA TRP A 52 7.78 1.63 12.64
C TRP A 52 6.56 1.16 11.84
N ALA A 53 6.16 1.84 10.76
CA ALA A 53 5.03 1.43 9.93
C ALA A 53 5.49 0.53 8.78
N PRO A 54 4.63 -0.36 8.25
CA PRO A 54 4.93 -1.08 7.01
C PRO A 54 4.92 -0.17 5.79
N HIS A 55 5.92 -0.30 4.91
CA HIS A 55 6.00 0.45 3.65
C HIS A 55 5.62 -0.41 2.43
N LYS A 56 5.11 -1.62 2.67
CA LYS A 56 4.71 -2.58 1.65
C LYS A 56 3.23 -2.93 1.76
N VAL A 57 2.63 -3.23 0.62
CA VAL A 57 1.33 -3.90 0.55
C VAL A 57 1.47 -5.25 -0.15
N CYS A 58 0.61 -6.20 0.18
CA CYS A 58 0.57 -7.46 -0.55
C CYS A 58 -0.13 -7.28 -1.89
N ARG A 59 0.31 -8.04 -2.89
CA ARG A 59 -0.27 -8.13 -4.23
C ARG A 59 -1.79 -8.29 -4.19
N ARG A 60 -2.29 -9.11 -3.26
CA ARG A 60 -3.73 -9.38 -3.12
C ARG A 60 -4.50 -8.11 -2.73
N SER A 61 -4.02 -7.35 -1.74
CA SER A 61 -4.68 -6.10 -1.31
C SER A 61 -4.65 -5.04 -2.41
N GLU A 62 -3.54 -4.90 -3.14
CA GLU A 62 -3.48 -4.01 -4.30
C GLU A 62 -4.46 -4.44 -5.40
N GLU A 63 -4.49 -5.73 -5.75
CA GLU A 63 -5.37 -6.27 -6.80
C GLU A 63 -6.85 -6.13 -6.44
N ASP A 64 -7.22 -6.40 -5.20
CA ASP A 64 -8.59 -6.26 -4.70
C ASP A 64 -9.05 -4.80 -4.79
N LEU A 65 -8.24 -3.84 -4.33
CA LEU A 65 -8.56 -2.41 -4.45
C LEU A 65 -8.65 -1.97 -5.91
N ARG A 66 -7.75 -2.45 -6.78
CA ARG A 66 -7.78 -2.16 -8.22
C ARG A 66 -9.04 -2.69 -8.89
N LEU A 67 -9.45 -3.93 -8.58
CA LEU A 67 -10.66 -4.54 -9.14
C LEU A 67 -11.91 -3.83 -8.65
N ARG A 68 -11.94 -3.47 -7.36
CA ARG A 68 -13.02 -2.68 -6.78
C ARG A 68 -13.13 -1.31 -7.45
N PHE A 69 -12.00 -0.64 -7.66
CA PHE A 69 -11.95 0.66 -8.33
C PHE A 69 -12.48 0.59 -9.77
N LYS A 70 -12.21 -0.52 -10.47
CA LYS A 70 -12.74 -0.80 -11.82
C LYS A 70 -14.20 -1.27 -11.85
N GLY A 71 -14.88 -1.36 -10.71
CA GLY A 71 -16.23 -1.92 -10.63
C GLY A 71 -16.31 -3.42 -10.97
N LYS A 72 -15.16 -4.12 -11.02
CA LYS A 72 -15.10 -5.57 -11.31
C LYS A 72 -15.22 -6.43 -10.05
N ARG A 73 -15.32 -5.80 -8.87
CA ARG A 73 -15.47 -6.45 -7.57
C ARG A 73 -16.35 -5.58 -6.68
N ASN A 74 -17.37 -6.21 -6.10
CA ASN A 74 -18.39 -5.50 -5.32
C ASN A 74 -17.84 -4.97 -3.99
N SER A 75 -16.95 -5.72 -3.33
CA SER A 75 -16.38 -5.33 -2.03
C SER A 75 -14.91 -5.70 -1.89
N PHE A 76 -14.20 -4.92 -1.08
CA PHE A 76 -12.94 -5.35 -0.47
C PHE A 76 -13.23 -6.35 0.65
N ARG A 77 -12.22 -7.11 1.08
CA ARG A 77 -12.39 -8.18 2.09
C ARG A 77 -12.73 -7.66 3.49
N VAL A 78 -12.44 -6.40 3.80
CA VAL A 78 -12.59 -5.78 5.11
C VAL A 78 -13.16 -4.38 4.95
N GLY A 79 -13.94 -3.93 5.93
CA GLY A 79 -14.50 -2.59 5.96
C GLY A 79 -13.60 -1.58 6.65
N ILE A 80 -12.84 -2.02 7.65
CA ILE A 80 -11.79 -1.23 8.29
C ILE A 80 -10.44 -1.93 8.02
N PRO A 81 -9.44 -1.21 7.50
CA PRO A 81 -8.12 -1.79 7.24
C PRO A 81 -7.36 -2.01 8.55
N MET A 82 -6.18 -2.62 8.48
CA MET A 82 -5.27 -2.66 9.61
C MET A 82 -4.93 -1.23 10.06
N MET A 83 -5.01 -0.95 11.36
CA MET A 83 -4.61 0.33 11.93
C MET A 83 -3.28 0.16 12.65
N TRP A 84 -2.34 1.05 12.34
CA TRP A 84 -0.98 1.03 12.87
C TRP A 84 -0.76 2.23 13.78
N HIS A 85 -0.11 1.97 14.92
CA HIS A 85 0.41 2.96 15.84
C HIS A 85 1.85 2.58 16.20
N GLU A 86 2.61 3.53 16.72
CA GLU A 86 3.96 3.25 17.20
C GLU A 86 3.92 2.30 18.41
N GLN A 87 4.76 1.27 18.40
CA GLN A 87 4.87 0.33 19.51
C GLN A 87 5.38 1.00 20.78
N GLN A 88 4.75 0.72 21.92
CA GLN A 88 5.25 1.20 23.21
C GLN A 88 6.52 0.45 23.66
N ASN A 89 6.64 -0.82 23.30
CA ASN A 89 7.80 -1.66 23.61
C ASN A 89 7.86 -2.88 22.68
N HIS A 90 9.01 -3.58 22.68
CA HIS A 90 9.25 -4.75 21.83
C HIS A 90 8.84 -6.11 22.43
N THR A 91 8.28 -6.13 23.64
CA THR A 91 7.95 -7.35 24.39
C THR A 91 6.47 -7.68 24.33
N THR A 92 5.59 -6.70 24.58
CA THR A 92 4.14 -6.89 24.71
C THR A 92 3.33 -6.17 23.64
N ASP A 93 3.86 -5.07 23.08
CA ASP A 93 3.11 -4.18 22.19
C ASP A 93 3.80 -3.96 20.84
N CYS A 94 4.60 -4.93 20.36
CA CYS A 94 5.21 -4.87 19.04
C CYS A 94 4.74 -6.01 18.15
N TYR A 95 3.84 -5.70 17.21
CA TYR A 95 3.31 -6.65 16.25
C TYR A 95 4.38 -7.43 15.49
N PHE A 96 5.44 -6.73 15.08
CA PHE A 96 6.55 -7.31 14.34
C PHE A 96 7.48 -8.19 15.18
N CYS A 97 7.39 -8.12 16.51
CA CYS A 97 8.04 -9.07 17.42
C CYS A 97 7.12 -10.24 17.77
N SER A 98 5.83 -9.98 17.92
CA SER A 98 4.85 -10.98 18.38
C SER A 98 4.41 -11.96 17.29
N VAL A 99 4.46 -11.58 16.01
CA VAL A 99 4.09 -12.47 14.90
C VAL A 99 5.30 -13.28 14.45
N ASP A 100 5.35 -14.55 14.81
CA ASP A 100 6.41 -15.45 14.33
C ASP A 100 6.16 -15.88 12.88
N ILE A 101 7.02 -15.41 11.98
CA ILE A 101 6.96 -15.71 10.55
C ILE A 101 8.03 -16.73 10.10
N ARG A 102 8.84 -17.26 11.02
CA ARG A 102 9.88 -18.25 10.68
C ARG A 102 9.27 -19.55 10.15
N GLY A 103 9.84 -20.09 9.09
CA GLY A 103 9.35 -21.32 8.45
C GLY A 103 8.06 -21.18 7.64
N PHE A 104 7.46 -19.98 7.59
CA PHE A 104 6.27 -19.75 6.78
C PHE A 104 6.61 -19.35 5.33
N ASN A 105 5.80 -19.85 4.40
CA ASN A 105 5.89 -19.64 2.97
C ASN A 105 4.49 -19.39 2.39
N THR A 106 4.38 -19.29 1.06
CA THR A 106 3.10 -18.97 0.40
C THR A 106 1.98 -19.99 0.70
N LYS A 107 2.30 -21.26 0.93
CA LYS A 107 1.33 -22.34 1.14
C LYS A 107 0.78 -22.38 2.56
N ASN A 108 1.63 -22.14 3.56
CA ASN A 108 1.28 -22.31 4.98
C ASN A 108 1.10 -20.98 5.75
N LYS A 109 1.41 -19.81 5.17
CA LYS A 109 1.28 -18.51 5.87
C LYS A 109 -0.12 -18.17 6.39
N LYS A 110 -1.15 -18.86 5.90
CA LYS A 110 -2.52 -18.75 6.42
C LYS A 110 -2.67 -19.28 7.86
N ASN A 111 -1.72 -20.10 8.32
CA ASN A 111 -1.68 -20.67 9.67
C ASN A 111 -0.92 -19.79 10.67
N ILE A 112 -0.41 -18.62 10.23
CA ILE A 112 0.24 -17.66 11.13
C ILE A 112 -0.82 -17.08 12.07
N PHE A 113 -0.49 -17.02 13.36
CA PHE A 113 -1.28 -16.31 14.34
C PHE A 113 -0.98 -14.81 14.28
N TYR A 114 -2.04 -14.00 14.18
CA TYR A 114 -1.95 -12.55 14.15
C TYR A 114 -2.65 -11.97 15.39
N PRO A 115 -1.92 -11.40 16.35
CA PRO A 115 -2.50 -10.83 17.56
C PRO A 115 -3.22 -9.51 17.25
N ASN A 116 -4.11 -9.10 18.14
CA ASN A 116 -4.64 -7.74 18.18
C ASN A 116 -3.89 -6.99 19.29
N LEU A 117 -3.20 -5.91 18.93
CA LEU A 117 -2.37 -5.12 19.85
C LEU A 117 -2.79 -3.65 19.80
N ILE A 118 -2.37 -2.87 20.80
CA ILE A 118 -2.62 -1.41 20.79
C ILE A 118 -1.86 -0.77 19.63
N SER A 119 -0.62 -1.19 19.39
CA SER A 119 0.19 -0.74 18.24
C SER A 119 -0.32 -1.21 16.88
N ALA A 120 -1.18 -2.23 16.85
CA ALA A 120 -1.55 -2.91 15.61
C ALA A 120 -2.94 -3.55 15.75
N ILE A 121 -3.97 -2.74 15.47
CA ILE A 121 -5.36 -3.16 15.56
C ILE A 121 -5.74 -3.86 14.26
N ARG A 122 -6.28 -5.09 14.40
CA ARG A 122 -6.58 -5.96 13.26
C ARG A 122 -7.68 -5.39 12.37
N PRO A 123 -7.67 -5.73 11.07
CA PRO A 123 -8.72 -5.31 10.16
C PRO A 123 -10.09 -5.85 10.60
N VAL A 124 -11.13 -5.05 10.42
CA VAL A 124 -12.50 -5.42 10.78
C VAL A 124 -13.28 -5.81 9.51
N PRO A 125 -13.91 -7.00 9.47
CA PRO A 125 -14.79 -7.39 8.37
C PRO A 125 -15.94 -6.40 8.17
N HIS A 126 -16.59 -6.48 7.01
CA HIS A 126 -17.85 -5.77 6.79
C HIS A 126 -18.96 -6.35 7.68
N THR A 127 -19.75 -5.46 8.25
CA THR A 127 -20.95 -5.75 9.06
C THR A 127 -22.08 -4.80 8.63
N SER A 128 -23.26 -4.90 9.24
CA SER A 128 -24.32 -3.90 9.06
C SER A 128 -23.84 -2.49 9.37
N ASP A 129 -23.02 -2.35 10.42
CA ASP A 129 -22.50 -1.07 10.91
C ASP A 129 -21.30 -0.58 10.09
N ILE A 130 -20.64 -1.50 9.38
CA ILE A 130 -19.51 -1.22 8.49
C ILE A 130 -19.87 -1.69 7.07
N PRO A 131 -20.83 -1.02 6.40
CA PRO A 131 -21.31 -1.44 5.10
C PRO A 131 -20.24 -1.28 4.02
N VAL A 132 -20.45 -1.95 2.90
CA VAL A 132 -19.57 -1.82 1.73
C VAL A 132 -19.74 -0.41 1.13
N PRO A 133 -18.66 0.38 0.96
CA PRO A 133 -18.75 1.71 0.38
C PRO A 133 -19.22 1.67 -1.08
N GLN A 134 -20.21 2.51 -1.40
CA GLN A 134 -20.74 2.66 -2.76
C GLN A 134 -19.64 3.01 -3.77
N PRO A 135 -19.72 2.52 -5.03
CA PRO A 135 -18.86 2.97 -6.12
C PRO A 135 -18.77 4.49 -6.19
N PRO A 136 -17.57 5.09 -6.33
CA PRO A 136 -17.50 6.53 -6.57
C PRO A 136 -18.28 6.83 -7.85
N SER A 137 -19.31 7.67 -7.73
CA SER A 137 -20.26 8.00 -8.79
C SER A 137 -19.62 8.70 -9.99
N ASN A 138 -18.41 9.26 -9.83
CA ASN A 138 -17.65 9.92 -10.89
C ASN A 138 -16.29 9.26 -11.09
N LEU A 139 -16.29 8.10 -11.76
CA LEU A 139 -15.07 7.41 -12.17
C LEU A 139 -14.24 8.25 -13.16
N ASP A 140 -14.89 9.11 -13.96
CA ASP A 140 -14.23 9.91 -15.00
C ASP A 140 -13.37 11.04 -14.43
N HIS A 141 -13.77 11.66 -13.33
CA HIS A 141 -12.95 12.65 -12.63
C HIS A 141 -11.68 12.00 -12.04
N ILE A 142 -11.80 10.81 -11.45
CA ILE A 142 -10.64 10.09 -10.90
C ILE A 142 -9.75 9.52 -12.02
N ARG A 143 -10.35 9.10 -13.14
CA ARG A 143 -9.64 8.65 -14.35
C ARG A 143 -8.86 9.78 -15.00
N SER A 144 -9.41 10.99 -15.04
CA SER A 144 -8.71 12.21 -15.49
C SER A 144 -7.47 12.51 -14.66
N VAL A 145 -7.57 12.43 -13.32
CA VAL A 145 -6.43 12.62 -12.39
C VAL A 145 -5.32 11.56 -12.57
N LEU A 146 -5.66 10.35 -13.02
CA LEU A 146 -4.69 9.30 -13.33
C LEU A 146 -4.12 9.40 -14.76
N SER A 147 -4.85 10.01 -15.71
CA SER A 147 -4.42 10.21 -17.10
C SER A 147 -3.45 11.39 -17.24
N LEU A 148 -3.61 12.46 -16.47
CA LEU A 148 -2.73 13.64 -16.51
C LEU A 148 -1.27 13.31 -16.13
N HIS A 149 -1.04 12.32 -15.26
CA HIS A 149 0.31 11.92 -14.86
C HIS A 149 1.03 11.01 -15.87
N LYS A 150 0.38 10.59 -16.97
CA LYS A 150 1.07 9.92 -18.10
C LYS A 150 1.75 10.90 -19.05
N ILE A 151 1.34 12.16 -19.08
CA ILE A 151 1.90 13.18 -19.99
C ILE A 151 3.28 13.67 -19.48
N SER A 152 3.52 13.63 -18.17
CA SER A 152 4.77 14.12 -17.56
C SER A 152 5.98 13.17 -17.67
N LEU A 153 5.85 12.00 -18.31
CA LEU A 153 6.92 10.99 -18.43
C LEU A 153 7.39 10.77 -19.88
N LEU A 154 7.06 11.66 -20.82
CA LEU A 154 7.79 11.70 -22.08
C LEU A 154 9.22 12.18 -21.78
N PRO A 155 10.28 11.43 -22.16
CA PRO A 155 11.64 11.92 -22.02
C PRO A 155 11.76 13.19 -22.87
N MET A 156 12.25 14.27 -22.26
CA MET A 156 12.72 15.43 -23.01
C MET A 156 13.84 14.96 -23.92
N VAL A 157 13.55 14.83 -25.22
CA VAL A 157 14.56 14.61 -26.23
C VAL A 157 15.37 15.90 -26.30
N VAL A 158 16.59 15.86 -25.78
CA VAL A 158 17.57 16.94 -25.91
C VAL A 158 17.80 17.18 -27.40
N GLY A 159 17.50 18.39 -27.85
CA GLY A 159 17.59 18.81 -29.24
C GLY A 159 18.99 18.63 -29.82
N GLN A 160 19.03 18.07 -31.02
CA GLN A 160 20.23 18.00 -31.85
C GLN A 160 20.64 19.41 -32.30
N SER A 161 21.95 19.65 -32.30
CA SER A 161 22.60 20.83 -32.88
C SER A 161 22.17 21.07 -34.32
N SER A 162 21.52 22.22 -34.55
CA SER A 162 21.37 22.80 -35.89
C SER A 162 22.67 23.50 -36.29
N GLN A 163 23.24 23.03 -37.39
CA GLN A 163 24.36 23.61 -38.12
C GLN A 163 24.02 25.04 -38.59
N ILE A 164 24.99 25.94 -38.47
CA ILE A 164 24.98 27.29 -39.06
C ILE A 164 25.45 27.16 -40.52
N PRO A 165 24.70 27.64 -41.53
CA PRO A 165 25.22 27.73 -42.89
C PRO A 165 26.12 28.98 -43.07
N PRO A 166 27.13 28.93 -43.96
CA PRO A 166 28.10 30.01 -44.13
C PRO A 166 27.50 31.25 -44.81
N LEU A 167 28.03 32.41 -44.42
CA LEU A 167 27.71 33.73 -44.96
C LEU A 167 28.48 33.93 -46.27
N ASP A 168 27.76 34.12 -47.37
CA ASP A 168 28.34 34.47 -48.67
C ASP A 168 29.05 35.83 -48.63
N GLN A 169 30.24 35.86 -49.22
CA GLN A 169 31.03 37.06 -49.48
C GLN A 169 30.51 37.74 -50.75
N ASN A 170 30.20 39.03 -50.66
CA ASN A 170 30.34 39.98 -51.75
C ASN A 170 30.69 41.36 -51.18
#